data_AF-A0AAV9LK25-F1
#
_entry.id   AF-A0AAV9LK25-F1
#
_cell.length_a   1.000
_cell.length_b   1.000
_cell.length_c   1.000
_cell.angle_alpha   90.00
_cell.angle_beta   90.00
_cell.angle_gamma   90.00
#
_symmetry.space_group_name_H-M   'P 1'
#
loop_
_entity.id
_entity.type
_entity.pdbx_description
1 polymer ?
#
loop_
_entity_poly.entity_id
_entity_poly.type
_entity_poly.pdbx_seq_one_letter_code
_entity_poly.pdbx_strand_id
1 'polypeptide(L)' 'MNFNRCMMIQQVGWNIQSTIAKAYPKFPESGILKLKTDGSYCPASGKSGMVGVLRDDRGNLILVFSSASSCCSST' A
#
# COMPACT_ATOMS: atom_id res chain seq x y z
N MET A 1 5.56 -5.04 -21.57
CA MET A 1 4.70 -4.39 -20.54
C MET A 1 5.57 -3.52 -19.65
N ASN A 2 5.35 -2.20 -19.64
CA ASN A 2 6.16 -1.27 -18.83
C ASN A 2 5.46 -1.06 -17.48
N PHE A 3 6.03 -1.64 -16.42
CA PHE A 3 5.52 -1.48 -15.06
C PHE A 3 5.76 -0.04 -14.60
N ASN A 4 4.71 0.79 -14.58
CA ASN A 4 4.82 2.19 -14.20
C ASN A 4 4.91 2.33 -12.67
N ARG A 5 6.12 2.16 -12.15
CA ARG A 5 6.46 2.27 -10.73
C ARG A 5 5.97 3.58 -10.10
N CYS A 6 6.05 4.70 -10.84
CA CYS A 6 5.62 6.01 -10.35
C CYS A 6 4.11 6.06 -10.08
N MET A 7 3.31 5.54 -11.01
CA MET A 7 1.85 5.56 -10.88
C MET A 7 1.37 4.69 -9.71
N MET A 8 2.02 3.53 -9.50
CA MET A 8 1.71 2.67 -8.35
C MET A 8 2.09 3.32 -7.02
N ILE A 9 3.29 3.93 -6.93
CA ILE A 9 3.72 4.65 -5.71
C ILE A 9 2.73 5.77 -5.38
N GLN A 10 2.25 6.52 -6.38
CA GLN A 10 1.24 7.56 -6.20
C GLN A 10 -0.10 6.98 -5.71
N GLN A 11 -0.57 5.89 -6.31
CA GLN A 11 -1.82 5.24 -5.91
C GLN A 11 -1.76 4.67 -4.49
N VAL A 12 -0.63 4.07 -4.09
CA VAL A 12 -0.38 3.57 -2.74
C VAL A 12 -0.33 4.72 -1.73
N GLY A 13 0.41 5.78 -2.06
CA GLY A 13 0.46 7.00 -1.24
C GLY A 13 -0.92 7.60 -1.01
N TRP A 14 -1.73 7.71 -2.07
CA TRP A 14 -3.09 8.24 -2.00
C TRP A 14 -4.02 7.39 -1.14
N ASN A 15 -3.99 6.06 -1.31
CA ASN A 15 -4.80 5.14 -0.50
C ASN A 15 -4.43 5.19 0.98
N ILE A 16 -3.14 5.34 1.30
CA ILE A 16 -2.66 5.46 2.67
C ILE A 16 -3.11 6.78 3.29
N GLN A 17 -2.90 7.91 2.59
CA GLN A 17 -3.35 9.23 3.04
C GLN A 17 -4.87 9.25 3.31
N SER A 18 -5.66 8.71 2.37
CA SER A 18 -7.11 8.61 2.50
C SER A 18 -7.54 7.75 3.69
N THR A 19 -6.89 6.60 3.90
CA THR A 19 -7.25 5.67 4.98
C THR A 19 -6.85 6.22 6.34
N ILE A 20 -5.68 6.85 6.47
CA ILE A 20 -5.26 7.48 7.72
C ILE A 20 -6.19 8.65 8.05
N ALA A 21 -6.51 9.52 7.09
CA ALA A 21 -7.41 10.64 7.31
C ALA A 21 -8.81 10.19 7.76
N LYS A 22 -9.31 9.06 7.23
CA LYS A 22 -10.60 8.47 7.65
C LYS A 22 -10.53 7.82 9.04
N ALA A 23 -9.47 7.08 9.35
CA ALA A 23 -9.35 6.35 10.60
C ALA A 23 -8.93 7.24 11.78
N TYR A 24 -8.19 8.32 11.50
CA TYR A 24 -7.62 9.24 12.47
C TYR A 24 -7.94 10.69 12.07
N PRO A 25 -9.18 11.15 12.30
CA PRO A 25 -9.58 12.53 11.97
C PRO A 25 -8.78 13.58 12.75
N LYS A 26 -8.21 13.18 13.90
CA LYS A 26 -7.16 13.92 14.61
C LYS A 26 -5.83 13.20 14.33
N PHE A 27 -5.20 13.53 13.21
CA PHE A 27 -3.84 13.10 12.92
C PHE A 27 -2.95 13.43 14.13
N PRO A 28 -1.96 12.61 14.49
CA PRO A 28 -0.95 13.06 15.44
C PRO A 28 -0.33 14.35 14.89
N GLU A 29 -0.47 15.43 15.65
CA GLU A 29 -0.07 16.81 15.32
C GLU A 29 1.42 16.89 14.93
N SER A 30 2.20 15.89 15.35
CA SER A 30 3.53 15.56 14.85
C SER A 30 3.82 14.07 15.07
N GLY A 31 4.63 13.44 14.21
CA GLY A 31 5.07 12.05 14.38
C GLY A 31 5.61 11.40 13.11
N ILE A 32 6.38 10.33 13.25
CA ILE A 32 6.87 9.52 12.12
C ILE A 32 5.92 8.36 11.90
N LEU A 33 5.33 8.27 10.71
CA LEU A 33 4.59 7.09 10.28
C LEU A 33 5.51 6.16 9.48
N LYS A 34 5.53 4.88 9.87
CA LYS A 34 6.34 3.85 9.22
C LYS A 34 5.43 2.95 8.39
N LEU A 35 5.49 3.12 7.07
CA LEU A 35 4.85 2.22 6.12
C LEU A 35 5.83 1.11 5.72
N LYS A 36 5.41 -0.16 5.88
CA LYS A 36 6.06 -1.31 5.25
C LYS A 36 5.11 -1.93 4.25
N THR A 37 5.55 -2.10 3.02
CA THR A 37 4.81 -2.77 1.96
C THR A 37 5.62 -3.95 1.44
N ASP A 38 4.94 -5.05 1.13
CA ASP A 38 5.52 -6.19 0.44
C ASP A 38 4.60 -6.65 -0.69
N GLY A 39 5.18 -7.26 -1.72
CA GLY A 39 4.47 -7.68 -2.92
C GLY A 39 4.91 -9.07 -3.37
N SER A 40 3.96 -9.83 -3.90
CA SER A 40 4.21 -11.15 -4.47
C SER A 40 3.67 -11.22 -5.89
N TYR A 41 4.36 -11.98 -6.75
CA TYR A 41 3.95 -12.22 -8.12
C TYR A 41 4.10 -13.70 -8.47
N CYS A 42 3.06 -14.29 -9.04
CA CYS A 42 3.04 -15.66 -9.52
C CYS A 42 2.96 -15.68 -11.05
N PRO A 43 4.08 -15.90 -11.75
CA PRO A 43 4.12 -15.89 -13.22
C PRO A 43 3.19 -16.93 -13.85
N ALA A 44 3.11 -18.12 -13.25
CA ALA A 44 2.30 -19.23 -13.76
C ALA A 44 0.80 -18.93 -13.81
N SER A 45 0.32 -18.01 -12.96
CA SER A 45 -1.10 -17.65 -12.90
C SER A 45 -1.38 -16.20 -13.33
N GLY A 46 -0.35 -15.41 -13.63
CA GLY A 46 -0.47 -13.97 -13.89
C GLY A 46 -1.01 -13.17 -12.69
N LYS A 47 -1.08 -13.76 -11.49
CA LYS A 47 -1.60 -13.13 -10.29
C LYS A 47 -0.50 -12.38 -9.56
N SER A 48 -0.85 -11.21 -9.05
CA SER A 48 -0.01 -10.37 -8.22
C SER A 48 -0.79 -9.95 -6.98
N GLY A 49 -0.08 -9.66 -5.90
CA GLY A 49 -0.68 -9.19 -4.67
C GLY A 49 0.28 -8.28 -3.92
N MET A 50 -0.26 -7.33 -3.19
CA MET A 50 0.48 -6.44 -2.32
C MET A 50 -0.16 -6.43 -0.95
N VAL A 51 0.68 -6.37 0.08
CA VAL A 51 0.26 -6.17 1.46
C VAL A 51 1.00 -4.97 2.04
N GLY A 52 0.39 -4.29 2.99
CA GLY A 52 1.07 -3.21 3.71
C GLY A 52 0.62 -3.10 5.15
N VAL A 53 1.57 -2.68 5.99
CA VAL A 53 1.37 -2.40 7.40
C VAL A 53 1.85 -0.98 7.67
N LEU A 54 0.98 -0.18 8.27
CA LEU A 54 1.30 1.14 8.77
C LEU A 54 1.43 1.10 10.30
N ARG A 55 2.52 1.67 10.80
CA ARG A 55 2.79 1.79 12.23
C ARG A 55 3.13 3.23 12.59
N ASP A 56 2.90 3.58 13.85
CA ASP A 56 3.49 4.81 14.41
C ASP A 56 5.00 4.63 14.68
N ASP A 57 5.61 5.68 15.20
CA ASP A 57 7.02 5.76 15.55
C ASP A 57 7.39 4.77 16.67
N ARG A 58 6.47 4.52 17.61
CA ARG A 58 6.56 3.56 18.72
C ARG A 58 6.37 2.11 18.29
N GLY A 59 5.93 1.87 17.06
CA GLY A 59 5.69 0.54 16.52
C GLY A 59 4.28 -0.01 16.74
N ASN A 60 3.35 0.81 17.23
CA ASN A 60 1.93 0.44 17.33
C ASN A 60 1.34 0.29 15.94
N LEU A 61 0.45 -0.69 15.79
CA LEU A 61 -0.22 -0.97 14.54
C LEU A 61 -1.39 0.00 14.33
N ILE A 62 -1.40 0.69 13.19
CA ILE A 62 -2.43 1.65 12.79
C ILE A 62 -3.35 1.03 11.74
N LEU A 63 -2.77 0.44 10.70
CA LEU A 63 -3.50 -0.10 9.55
C LEU A 63 -2.78 -1.30 8.97
N VAL A 64 -3.56 -2.27 8.51
CA VAL A 64 -3.11 -3.35 7.61
C VAL A 64 -4.01 -3.34 6.38
N PHE A 65 -3.42 -3.45 5.20
CA PHE A 65 -4.15 -3.55 3.94
C PHE A 65 -3.59 -4.65 3.06
N SER A 66 -4.44 -5.20 2.20
CA SER A 66 -4.04 -6.11 1.13
C SER A 66 -4.78 -5.73 -0.14
N SER A 67 -4.13 -5.91 -1.28
CA SER A 67 -4.73 -5.70 -2.59
C SER A 67 -4.25 -6.79 -3.54
N ALA A 68 -5.19 -7.50 -4.15
CA ALA A 68 -4.91 -8.46 -5.21
C ALA A 68 -5.04 -7.76 -6.56
N SER A 69 -4.11 -8.04 -7.47
CA SER A 69 -4.21 -7.61 -8.87
C SER A 69 -3.93 -8.77 -9.81
N SER A 70 -4.74 -8.89 -10.86
CA SER A 70 -4.46 -9.79 -11.98
C SER A 70 -3.80 -8.97 -13.08
N CYS A 71 -2.62 -9.38 -13.54
CA CYS A 71 -2.01 -8.78 -14.72
C CYS A 71 -2.75 -9.31 -15.96
N CYS A 72 -3.58 -8.47 -16.58
CA CYS A 72 -4.12 -8.76 -17.91
C CYS A 72 -3.00 -8.54 -18.92
N SER A 73 -2.46 -9.60 -19.51
CA SER A 73 -1.58 -9.50 -20.67
C SER A 73 -2.37 -8.93 -21.84
N SER A 74 -2.16 -7.64 -22.17
CA SER A 74 -2.61 -7.08 -23.44
C SER A 74 -1.73 -7.68 -24.54
N THR A 75 -2.27 -8.64 -25.28
CA THR A 75 -1.71 -9.11 -26.56
C THR A 75 -1.93 -8.08 -27.65
#